data_AF-A0A960QTL1-F1
#
_entry.id   AF-A0A960QTL1-F1
#
_cell.length_a   1.000
_cell.length_b   1.000
_cell.length_c   1.000
_cell.angle_alpha   90.00
_cell.angle_beta   90.00
_cell.angle_gamma   90.00
#
_symmetry.space_group_name_H-M   'P 1'
#
loop_
_entity.id
_entity.type
_entity.pdbx_description
1 polymer ?
#
loop_
_entity_poly.entity_id
_entity_poly.type
_entity_poly.pdbx_seq_one_letter_code
_entity_poly.pdbx_strand_id
1 'polypeptide(L)'
;MRSNNAKYLFESNQKKKYTDRAIREILHKYSERAKLTQPLFPHALRHFLFTWLKKQGIDDALIQPYSGHDTRKSLEIYSKLSITEAQQGYNEAMKKFPV
;
A
#
# COMPACT_ATOMS: atom_id res chain seq x y z
N MET A 1 7.59 -18.01 -1.47
CA MET A 1 8.69 -17.44 -2.27
C MET A 1 9.65 -16.68 -1.35
N ARG A 2 10.72 -17.34 -0.91
CA ARG A 2 11.94 -16.73 -0.36
C ARG A 2 13.06 -17.59 -0.92
N SER A 3 13.73 -17.15 -1.98
CA SER A 3 14.99 -17.79 -2.36
C SER A 3 16.00 -17.48 -1.27
N ASN A 4 16.76 -18.50 -0.86
CA ASN A 4 17.51 -18.61 0.40
C ASN A 4 18.67 -17.60 0.61
N ASN A 5 18.70 -16.46 -0.08
CA ASN A 5 19.76 -15.45 0.08
C ASN A 5 19.38 -14.01 -0.34
N ALA A 6 18.08 -13.66 -0.35
CA ALA A 6 17.64 -12.30 -0.65
C ALA A 6 17.87 -11.37 0.57
N LYS A 7 18.53 -10.23 0.36
CA LYS A 7 18.80 -9.21 1.38
C LYS A 7 17.61 -8.27 1.58
N TYR A 8 16.80 -8.06 0.55
CA TYR A 8 15.60 -7.22 0.60
C TYR A 8 14.34 -8.02 0.26
N LEU A 9 13.18 -7.59 0.78
CA LEU A 9 11.89 -8.20 0.45
C LEU A 9 11.57 -8.10 -1.06
N PHE A 10 11.92 -6.97 -1.66
CA PHE A 10 11.84 -6.73 -3.09
C PHE A 10 13.22 -6.31 -3.60
N GLU A 11 13.75 -7.08 -4.53
CA GLU A 11 15.05 -6.84 -5.15
C GLU A 11 14.89 -6.59 -6.64
N SER A 12 15.70 -5.67 -7.15
CA SER A 12 15.92 -5.53 -8.57
C SER A 12 16.71 -6.72 -9.13
N ASN A 13 16.77 -6.84 -10.46
CA ASN A 13 17.59 -7.86 -11.14
C ASN A 13 19.07 -7.85 -10.71
N GLN A 14 19.56 -6.73 -10.16
CA GLN A 14 20.92 -6.59 -9.64
C GLN A 14 21.05 -6.95 -8.15
N LYS A 15 20.04 -7.55 -7.50
CA LYS A 15 19.98 -7.85 -6.05
C LYS A 15 20.16 -6.63 -5.15
N LYS A 16 19.73 -5.46 -5.66
CA LYS A 16 19.73 -4.19 -4.92
C LYS A 16 18.31 -3.79 -4.59
N LYS A 17 18.13 -3.02 -3.50
CA LYS A 17 16.87 -2.34 -3.20
C LYS A 17 16.41 -1.52 -4.39
N TYR A 18 15.10 -1.48 -4.62
CA TYR A 18 14.53 -0.56 -5.59
C TYR A 18 14.74 0.89 -5.13
N THR A 19 14.97 1.77 -6.11
CA THR A 19 14.89 3.22 -5.91
C THR A 19 13.47 3.69 -6.14
N ASP A 20 13.11 4.84 -5.57
CA ASP A 20 11.79 5.45 -5.78
C ASP A 20 11.50 5.66 -7.28
N ARG A 21 12.51 6.07 -8.04
CA ARG A 21 12.41 6.20 -9.50
C ARG A 21 12.08 4.86 -10.14
N ALA A 22 12.78 3.79 -9.78
CA ALA A 22 12.52 2.47 -10.35
C ALA A 22 11.10 1.99 -10.07
N ILE A 23 10.56 2.24 -8.87
CA ILE A 23 9.16 1.93 -8.55
C ILE A 23 8.19 2.75 -9.41
N ARG A 24 8.45 4.04 -9.63
CA ARG A 24 7.63 4.90 -10.50
C ARG A 24 7.63 4.39 -11.95
N GLU A 25 8.78 4.02 -12.50
CA GLU A 25 8.89 3.45 -13.85
C GLU A 25 8.12 2.14 -13.99
N ILE A 26 8.19 1.27 -12.96
CA ILE A 26 7.42 0.01 -12.92
C ILE A 26 5.92 0.31 -12.98
N LEU A 27 5.42 1.23 -12.15
CA LEU A 27 4.00 1.60 -12.14
C LEU A 27 3.57 2.26 -13.46
N HIS A 28 4.39 3.13 -14.04
CA HIS A 28 4.13 3.74 -15.34
C HIS A 28 3.95 2.68 -16.42
N LYS A 29 4.90 1.75 -16.53
CA LYS A 29 4.85 0.63 -17.48
C LYS A 29 3.59 -0.22 -17.33
N TYR A 30 3.15 -0.50 -16.10
CA TYR A 30 1.91 -1.24 -15.87
C TYR A 30 0.66 -0.42 -16.18
N SER A 31 0.69 0.89 -15.97
CA SER A 31 -0.41 1.80 -16.34
C SER A 31 -0.64 1.80 -17.85
N GLU A 32 0.43 1.89 -18.63
CA GLU A 32 0.36 1.81 -20.10
C GLU A 32 -0.17 0.46 -20.57
N ARG A 33 0.31 -0.64 -19.97
CA ARG A 33 -0.17 -2.00 -20.29
C ARG A 33 -1.65 -2.18 -19.96
N ALA A 34 -2.13 -1.59 -18.89
CA ALA A 34 -3.53 -1.57 -18.51
C ALA A 34 -4.37 -0.57 -19.33
N LYS A 35 -3.76 0.17 -20.27
CA LYS A 35 -4.40 1.20 -21.10
C LYS A 35 -5.12 2.28 -20.29
N LEU A 36 -4.55 2.64 -19.14
CA LEU A 36 -5.08 3.74 -18.33
C LEU A 36 -4.88 5.06 -19.08
N THR A 37 -5.90 5.92 -19.04
CA THR A 37 -5.84 7.26 -19.66
C THR A 37 -4.89 8.20 -18.92
N GLN A 38 -4.58 7.90 -17.65
CA GLN A 38 -3.67 8.67 -16.81
C GLN A 38 -2.63 7.72 -16.20
N PRO A 39 -1.35 8.13 -16.15
CA PRO A 39 -0.29 7.32 -15.55
C PRO A 39 -0.50 7.20 -14.03
N LEU A 40 -0.29 5.99 -13.51
CA LEU A 40 -0.37 5.71 -12.08
C LEU A 40 0.98 5.97 -11.41
N PHE A 41 0.97 6.66 -10.28
CA PHE A 41 2.13 6.91 -9.44
C PHE A 41 1.90 6.36 -8.02
N PRO A 42 2.96 6.12 -7.22
CA PRO A 42 2.82 5.53 -5.88
C PRO A 42 1.85 6.29 -4.97
N HIS A 43 1.85 7.63 -5.04
CA HIS A 43 0.96 8.45 -4.23
C HIS A 43 -0.50 8.36 -4.68
N ALA A 44 -0.76 8.35 -6.00
CA ALA A 44 -2.09 8.18 -6.56
C ALA A 44 -2.68 6.79 -6.23
N LEU A 45 -1.85 5.74 -6.31
CA LEU A 45 -2.24 4.38 -5.91
C LEU A 45 -2.60 4.31 -4.43
N ARG A 46 -1.81 4.95 -3.56
CA ARG A 46 -2.10 5.02 -2.12
C ARG A 46 -3.42 5.74 -1.85
N HIS A 47 -3.68 6.88 -2.50
CA HIS A 47 -4.95 7.60 -2.35
C HIS A 47 -6.16 6.79 -2.80
N PHE A 48 -6.03 6.11 -3.94
CA PHE A 48 -7.05 5.21 -4.43
C PHE A 48 -7.34 4.09 -3.40
N LEU A 49 -6.30 3.48 -2.84
CA LEU A 49 -6.44 2.45 -1.83
C LEU A 49 -7.19 2.97 -0.58
N PHE A 50 -6.83 4.14 -0.05
CA PHE A 50 -7.53 4.70 1.12
C PHE A 50 -8.98 5.05 0.81
N THR A 51 -9.24 5.60 -0.37
CA THR A 51 -10.59 5.88 -0.83
C THR A 51 -11.41 4.59 -0.94
N TRP A 52 -10.80 3.51 -1.44
CA TRP A 52 -11.44 2.20 -1.52
C TRP A 52 -11.76 1.63 -0.13
N LEU A 53 -10.78 1.61 0.78
CA LEU A 53 -10.95 1.11 2.14
C LEU A 53 -12.07 1.86 2.87
N LYS A 54 -12.10 3.19 2.74
CA LYS A 54 -13.16 4.04 3.29
C LYS A 54 -14.53 3.72 2.69
N LYS A 55 -14.62 3.51 1.37
CA LYS A 55 -15.86 3.08 0.71
C LYS A 55 -16.36 1.71 1.18
N GLN A 56 -15.47 0.83 1.62
CA GLN A 56 -15.83 -0.45 2.20
C GLN A 56 -16.25 -0.36 3.69
N GLY A 57 -16.32 0.86 4.25
CA GLY A 57 -16.77 1.10 5.62
C GLY A 57 -15.68 0.89 6.67
N ILE A 58 -14.40 0.81 6.28
CA ILE A 58 -13.29 0.79 7.24
C ILE A 58 -13.14 2.19 7.83
N ASP A 59 -13.13 2.27 9.15
CA ASP A 59 -12.93 3.51 9.90
C ASP A 59 -11.59 4.18 9.52
N ASP A 60 -11.59 5.50 9.37
CA ASP A 60 -10.39 6.30 9.13
C ASP A 60 -9.31 6.02 10.20
N ALA A 61 -9.72 5.71 11.44
CA ALA A 61 -8.85 5.27 12.53
C ALA A 61 -8.04 4.00 12.21
N LEU A 62 -8.64 3.06 11.47
CA LEU A 62 -7.98 1.80 11.04
C LEU A 62 -7.15 1.99 9.77
N ILE A 63 -7.45 3.02 8.96
CA ILE A 63 -6.69 3.34 7.73
C ILE A 63 -5.41 4.13 8.06
N GLN A 64 -5.42 4.89 9.16
CA GLN A 64 -4.33 5.81 9.51
C GLN A 64 -2.94 5.14 9.65
N PRO A 65 -2.77 3.94 10.24
CA PRO A 65 -1.47 3.27 10.28
C PRO A 65 -0.85 3.04 8.88
N TYR A 66 -1.69 2.87 7.86
CA TYR A 66 -1.26 2.68 6.47
C TYR A 66 -0.88 4.01 5.77
N SER A 67 -1.31 5.15 6.33
CA SER A 67 -1.09 6.50 5.77
C SER A 67 0.32 7.05 5.98
N GLY A 68 1.05 6.57 6.99
CA GLY A 68 2.42 7.00 7.27
C GLY A 68 2.57 8.43 7.79
N HIS A 69 1.48 9.09 8.22
CA HIS A 69 1.55 10.40 8.86
C HIS A 69 2.02 10.27 10.31
N ASP A 70 3.31 10.50 10.52
CA ASP A 70 4.03 10.40 11.80
C ASP A 70 3.81 11.61 12.73
N THR A 71 2.56 12.03 12.93
CA THR A 71 2.25 12.96 14.03
C THR A 71 2.00 12.13 15.29
N ARG A 72 2.99 12.11 16.20
CA ARG A 72 3.01 11.37 17.48
C ARG A 72 1.69 11.40 18.29
N LYS A 73 0.88 12.45 18.14
CA LYS A 73 -0.44 12.60 18.78
C LYS A 73 -1.48 11.55 18.35
N SER A 74 -1.28 10.97 17.17
CA SER A 74 -2.13 9.92 16.61
C SER A 74 -1.78 8.55 17.22
N LEU A 75 -0.49 8.20 17.24
CA LEU A 75 0.02 6.89 17.66
C LEU A 75 -0.43 6.45 19.08
N GLU A 76 -0.55 7.39 20.03
CA GLU A 76 -1.00 7.07 21.40
C GLU A 76 -2.48 6.66 21.49
N ILE A 77 -3.36 7.25 20.68
CA ILE A 77 -4.78 6.88 20.62
C ILE A 77 -4.95 5.52 19.93
N TYR A 78 -4.12 5.25 18.90
CA TYR A 78 -4.22 4.04 18.06
C TYR A 78 -3.48 2.82 18.59
N SER A 79 -2.68 2.95 19.66
CA SER A 79 -2.15 1.79 20.42
C SER A 79 -3.26 0.87 20.94
N LYS A 80 -4.48 1.40 21.15
CA LYS A 80 -5.64 0.63 21.62
C LYS A 80 -6.33 -0.17 20.52
N LEU A 81 -6.21 0.22 19.25
CA LEU A 81 -6.71 -0.55 18.11
C LEU A 81 -5.61 -1.54 17.74
N SER A 82 -5.84 -2.83 17.97
CA SER A 82 -4.82 -3.82 17.66
C SER A 82 -4.56 -3.78 16.15
N ILE A 83 -3.29 -3.73 15.74
CA ILE A 83 -2.89 -3.83 14.32
C ILE A 83 -3.59 -5.02 13.63
N THR A 84 -3.90 -6.07 14.40
CA THR A 84 -4.70 -7.23 14.01
C THR A 84 -6.09 -6.86 13.48
N GLU A 85 -6.85 -6.00 14.15
CA GLU A 85 -8.19 -5.57 13.71
C GLU A 85 -8.12 -4.76 12.42
N ALA A 86 -7.14 -3.85 12.32
CA ALA A 86 -6.89 -3.09 11.10
C ALA A 86 -6.52 -4.00 9.92
N GLN A 87 -5.74 -5.04 10.17
CA GLN A 87 -5.36 -6.02 9.15
C GLN A 87 -6.55 -6.89 8.72
N GLN A 88 -7.42 -7.30 9.66
CA GLN A 88 -8.63 -8.05 9.35
C GLN A 88 -9.59 -7.23 8.47
N GLY A 89 -9.87 -5.98 8.85
CA GLY A 89 -10.71 -5.09 8.05
C GLY A 89 -10.16 -4.88 6.64
N TYR A 90 -8.85 -4.64 6.52
CA TYR A 90 -8.17 -4.55 5.23
C TYR A 90 -8.37 -5.82 4.39
N ASN A 91 -8.13 -6.99 4.97
CA ASN A 91 -8.24 -8.27 4.25
C ASN A 91 -9.66 -8.50 3.72
N GLU A 92 -10.69 -8.20 4.52
CA GLU A 92 -12.09 -8.33 4.08
C GLU A 92 -12.44 -7.36 2.94
N ALA A 93 -12.00 -6.10 3.02
CA ALA A 93 -12.21 -5.13 1.95
C ALA A 93 -11.52 -5.51 0.64
N MET A 94 -10.34 -6.15 0.73
CA MET A 94 -9.60 -6.61 -0.45
C MET A 94 -10.27 -7.80 -1.16
N LYS A 95 -11.10 -8.60 -0.48
CA LYS A 95 -11.87 -9.68 -1.15
C LYS A 95 -12.89 -9.14 -2.17
N LYS A 96 -13.38 -7.92 -1.97
CA LYS A 96 -14.35 -7.25 -2.85
C LYS A 96 -13.68 -6.36 -3.90
N PHE A 97 -12.34 -6.31 -3.91
CA PHE A 97 -11.61 -5.45 -4.83
C PHE A 97 -11.81 -5.93 -6.26
N PRO A 98 -12.19 -5.05 -7.20
CA PRO A 98 -12.36 -5.43 -8.60
C PRO A 98 -10.99 -5.76 -9.20
N VAL A 99 -10.78 -7.04 -9.52
CA VAL A 99 -9.59 -7.56 -10.24
C VAL A 99 -10.00 -7.96 -11.65
#